data_AF-A0A6I1NS26-F1
#
_entry.id   AF-A0A6I1NS26-F1
#
_cell.length_a   1.000
_cell.length_b   1.000
_cell.length_c   1.000
_cell.angle_alpha   90.00
_cell.angle_beta   90.00
_cell.angle_gamma   90.00
#
_symmetry.space_group_name_H-M   'P 1'
#
loop_
_entity.id
_entity.type
_entity.pdbx_description
1 polymer ?
#
loop_
_entity_poly.entity_id
_entity_poly.type
_entity_poly.pdbx_seq_one_letter_code
_entity_poly.pdbx_strand_id
1 'polypeptide(L)'
;MQDVSAFTNRLAKNYKHYAKWARRQGLDAWRVYDKDVPQFPFALDIYGSRVHLQEYDTGWQRGDDEYRAWIDAVVAAIAQVTGIPAAAVTLKNRRRQKGVSQ
;
A
#
# COMPACT_ATOMS: atom_id res chain seq x y z
N MET A 1 1.91 18.84 2.80
CA MET A 1 1.72 17.49 2.22
C MET A 1 2.90 16.65 2.67
N GLN A 2 2.68 15.52 3.33
CA GLN A 2 3.81 14.67 3.77
C GLN A 2 4.60 14.19 2.55
N ASP A 3 5.93 14.20 2.63
CA ASP A 3 6.78 13.73 1.55
C ASP A 3 6.67 12.20 1.40
N VAL A 4 6.06 11.75 0.30
CA VAL A 4 5.91 10.34 -0.05
C VAL A 4 6.95 9.85 -1.07
N SER A 5 7.93 10.68 -1.44
CA SER A 5 8.91 10.38 -2.49
C SER A 5 9.66 9.07 -2.26
N ALA A 6 10.06 8.80 -1.01
CA ALA A 6 10.74 7.56 -0.64
C ALA A 6 9.87 6.31 -0.92
N PHE A 7 8.58 6.38 -0.58
CA PHE A 7 7.61 5.33 -0.88
C PHE A 7 7.38 5.18 -2.37
N THR A 8 7.08 6.28 -3.07
CA THR A 8 6.82 6.28 -4.52
C THR A 8 7.99 5.68 -5.30
N ASN A 9 9.22 6.09 -4.99
CA ASN A 9 10.43 5.60 -5.64
C ASN A 9 10.65 4.12 -5.39
N ARG A 10 10.41 3.64 -4.16
CA ARG A 10 10.56 2.22 -3.83
C ARG A 10 9.47 1.38 -4.52
N LEU A 11 8.22 1.82 -4.46
CA LEU A 11 7.10 1.16 -5.12
C LEU A 11 7.31 1.07 -6.63
N ALA A 12 7.80 2.13 -7.28
CA ALA A 12 8.06 2.14 -8.72
C ALA A 12 9.13 1.11 -9.13
N LYS A 13 10.21 0.99 -8.35
CA LYS A 13 11.25 -0.02 -8.58
C LYS A 13 10.68 -1.44 -8.45
N ASN A 14 9.94 -1.69 -7.37
CA ASN A 14 9.33 -2.99 -7.13
C ASN A 14 8.31 -3.34 -8.21
N TYR A 15 7.40 -2.41 -8.55
CA TYR A 15 6.35 -2.63 -9.55
C TYR A 15 6.94 -2.98 -10.91
N LYS A 16 7.96 -2.25 -11.38
CA LYS A 16 8.66 -2.57 -12.64
C LYS A 16 9.23 -3.98 -12.65
N HIS A 17 9.80 -4.43 -11.54
CA HIS A 17 10.39 -5.75 -11.43
C HIS A 17 9.32 -6.85 -11.36
N TYR A 18 8.42 -6.74 -10.39
CA TYR A 18 7.44 -7.77 -10.08
C TYR A 18 6.30 -7.86 -11.10
N ALA A 19 5.86 -6.75 -11.72
CA ALA A 19 4.85 -6.82 -12.78
C ALA A 19 5.34 -7.62 -13.98
N LYS A 20 6.63 -7.48 -14.34
CA LYS A 20 7.26 -8.28 -15.39
C LYS A 20 7.32 -9.76 -15.01
N TRP A 21 7.65 -10.06 -13.75
CA TRP A 21 7.68 -11.42 -13.23
C TRP A 21 6.28 -12.04 -13.19
N ALA A 22 5.30 -11.38 -12.59
CA ALA A 22 3.91 -11.84 -12.49
C ALA A 22 3.31 -12.15 -13.87
N ARG A 23 3.51 -11.26 -14.85
CA ARG A 23 3.06 -11.49 -16.23
C ARG A 23 3.67 -12.74 -16.86
N ARG A 24 4.94 -13.05 -16.59
CA ARG A 24 5.60 -14.27 -17.10
C ARG A 24 5.06 -15.54 -16.43
N GLN A 25 4.64 -15.43 -15.18
CA GLN A 25 4.08 -16.53 -14.41
C GLN A 25 2.56 -16.68 -14.60
N GLY A 26 1.90 -15.74 -15.29
CA GLY A 26 0.44 -15.72 -15.42
C GLY A 26 -0.27 -15.47 -14.10
N LEU A 27 0.32 -14.66 -13.21
CA LEU A 27 -0.25 -14.38 -11.89
C LEU A 27 -1.10 -13.11 -11.90
N ASP A 28 -2.34 -13.25 -11.46
CA ASP A 28 -3.25 -12.12 -11.25
C ASP A 28 -3.21 -11.56 -9.83
N ALA A 29 -2.66 -12.31 -8.87
CA ALA A 29 -2.54 -11.92 -7.47
C ALA A 29 -1.09 -11.99 -6.99
N TRP A 30 -0.53 -10.87 -6.55
CA TRP A 30 0.86 -10.78 -6.10
C TRP A 30 1.12 -9.55 -5.22
N ARG A 31 2.14 -9.64 -4.37
CA ARG A 31 2.59 -8.55 -3.50
C ARG A 31 3.68 -7.73 -4.20
N VAL A 32 3.54 -6.41 -4.20
CA VAL A 32 4.55 -5.50 -4.77
C VAL A 32 5.36 -4.76 -3.70
N TYR A 33 4.83 -4.62 -2.49
CA TYR A 33 5.47 -3.87 -1.42
C TYR A 33 5.16 -4.51 -0.07
N ASP A 34 6.15 -4.65 0.82
CA ASP A 34 5.96 -5.20 2.16
C ASP A 34 6.89 -4.51 3.17
N LYS A 35 6.45 -3.35 3.65
CA LYS A 35 7.16 -2.56 4.67
C LYS A 35 8.62 -2.26 4.28
N ASP A 36 8.89 -2.07 2.99
CA ASP A 36 10.24 -1.82 2.48
C ASP A 36 10.84 -0.49 2.98
N VAL A 37 9.99 0.47 3.37
CA VAL A 37 10.40 1.80 3.88
C VAL A 37 9.85 1.95 5.30
N PRO A 38 10.69 2.21 6.32
CA PRO A 38 10.26 2.26 7.72
C PRO A 38 9.11 3.22 8.00
N GLN A 39 9.08 4.35 7.30
CA GLN A 39 8.09 5.43 7.45
C GLN A 39 6.72 5.09 6.84
N PHE A 40 6.66 4.02 6.03
CA PHE A 40 5.49 3.59 5.27
C PHE A 40 5.19 2.13 5.62
N PRO A 41 4.53 1.88 6.77
CA PRO A 41 4.26 0.54 7.29
C PRO A 41 3.11 -0.14 6.54
N PHE A 42 3.24 -0.28 5.22
CA PHE A 42 2.20 -0.87 4.38
C PHE A 42 2.62 -2.22 3.80
N ALA A 43 1.63 -3.06 3.52
CA ALA A 43 1.71 -4.10 2.51
C ALA A 43 0.79 -3.73 1.34
N LEU A 44 1.25 -3.94 0.11
CA LEU A 44 0.48 -3.65 -1.10
C LEU A 44 0.40 -4.88 -1.98
N ASP A 45 -0.82 -5.38 -2.14
CA ASP A 45 -1.16 -6.53 -2.98
C ASP A 45 -1.97 -6.07 -4.19
N ILE A 46 -1.63 -6.61 -5.36
CA ILE A 46 -2.36 -6.39 -6.61
C ILE A 46 -3.22 -7.62 -6.88
N TYR A 47 -4.49 -7.39 -7.21
CA TYR A 47 -5.46 -8.40 -7.63
C TYR A 47 -6.11 -7.95 -8.94
N GLY A 48 -5.55 -8.40 -10.07
CA GLY A 48 -5.93 -7.93 -11.39
C GLY A 48 -5.82 -6.42 -11.50
N SER A 49 -6.96 -5.74 -11.64
CA SER A 49 -7.06 -4.27 -11.73
C SER A 49 -7.35 -3.56 -10.40
N ARG A 50 -7.20 -4.25 -9.26
CA ARG A 50 -7.47 -3.70 -7.93
C ARG A 50 -6.23 -3.76 -7.04
N VAL A 51 -6.15 -2.83 -6.09
CA VAL A 51 -5.10 -2.80 -5.08
C VAL A 51 -5.69 -2.99 -3.70
N HIS A 52 -5.09 -3.89 -2.93
CA HIS A 52 -5.31 -3.99 -1.50
C HIS A 52 -4.11 -3.40 -0.77
N LEU A 53 -4.33 -2.26 -0.12
CA LEU A 53 -3.37 -1.60 0.75
C LEU A 53 -3.68 -1.99 2.19
N GLN A 54 -2.72 -2.56 2.90
CA GLN A 54 -2.85 -2.91 4.30
C GLN A 54 -1.87 -2.10 5.14
N GLU A 55 -2.37 -1.40 6.15
CA GLU A 55 -1.53 -0.73 7.15
C GLU A 55 -1.22 -1.67 8.32
N TYR A 56 0.06 -1.75 8.69
CA TYR A 56 0.51 -2.39 9.91
C TYR A 56 0.40 -1.41 11.09
N ASP A 57 -0.18 -1.86 12.19
CA ASP A 57 -0.20 -1.10 13.44
C ASP A 57 1.22 -0.92 14.00
N THR A 58 1.72 0.32 13.97
CA THR A 58 3.01 0.72 14.53
C THR A 58 2.89 1.36 15.92
N GLY A 59 1.68 1.54 16.44
CA GLY A 59 1.42 2.33 17.65
C GLY A 59 1.60 3.84 17.45
N TRP A 60 1.81 4.32 16.22
CA TRP A 60 1.92 5.75 15.95
C TRP A 60 0.58 6.45 16.15
N GLN A 61 0.63 7.59 16.84
CA GLN A 61 -0.51 8.46 17.02
C GLN A 61 -0.35 9.65 16.07
N ARG A 62 -1.29 9.79 15.14
CA ARG A 62 -1.41 10.93 14.22
C ARG A 62 -2.80 11.51 14.41
N GLY A 63 -2.94 12.82 14.22
CA GLY A 63 -4.27 13.44 14.17
C GLY A 63 -5.07 12.90 12.97
N ASP A 64 -6.38 12.81 13.09
CA ASP A 64 -7.24 12.22 12.04
C ASP A 64 -7.06 12.91 10.68
N ASP A 65 -6.98 14.25 10.66
CA ASP A 65 -6.77 15.04 9.44
C ASP A 65 -5.39 14.79 8.81
N GLU A 66 -4.36 14.68 9.65
CA GLU A 66 -3.00 14.39 9.20
C GLU A 66 -2.91 12.97 8.63
N TYR A 67 -3.52 12.00 9.31
CA TYR A 67 -3.60 10.62 8.85
C TYR A 67 -4.32 10.53 7.51
N ARG A 68 -5.48 11.20 7.37
CA ARG A 68 -6.24 11.22 6.12
C ARG A 68 -5.46 11.83 4.97
N ALA A 69 -4.83 12.99 5.19
CA ALA A 69 -4.00 13.64 4.17
C ALA A 69 -2.79 12.77 3.75
N TRP A 70 -2.22 12.03 4.70
CA TRP A 70 -1.14 11.08 4.41
C TRP A 70 -1.61 9.88 3.59
N ILE A 71 -2.73 9.27 3.96
CA ILE A 71 -3.34 8.17 3.20
C ILE A 71 -3.70 8.62 1.78
N ASP A 72 -4.29 9.81 1.61
CA ASP A 72 -4.62 10.35 0.30
C ASP A 72 -3.37 10.51 -0.58
N ALA A 73 -2.26 11.00 -0.02
CA ALA A 73 -0.99 11.11 -0.73
C ALA A 73 -0.41 9.72 -1.10
N VAL A 74 -0.52 8.74 -0.22
CA VAL A 74 -0.09 7.35 -0.49
C VAL A 74 -0.93 6.72 -1.60
N VAL A 75 -2.26 6.87 -1.57
CA VAL A 75 -3.16 6.34 -2.60
C VAL A 75 -2.89 7.00 -3.95
N ALA A 76 -2.65 8.32 -3.99
CA ALA A 76 -2.26 9.01 -5.21
C ALA A 76 -0.94 8.47 -5.79
N ALA A 77 0.07 8.25 -4.94
CA ALA A 77 1.34 7.65 -5.36
C ALA A 77 1.17 6.22 -5.92
N ILE A 78 0.32 5.41 -5.30
CA ILE A 78 0.00 4.06 -5.79
C ILE A 78 -0.62 4.13 -7.19
N ALA A 79 -1.61 5.01 -7.38
CA ALA A 79 -2.27 5.17 -8.66
C ALA A 79 -1.31 5.64 -9.75
N GLN A 80 -0.45 6.61 -9.44
CA GLN A 80 0.58 7.10 -10.35
C GLN A 80 1.55 5.99 -10.78
N VAL A 81 2.01 5.16 -9.85
CA VAL A 81 3.03 4.13 -10.13
C VAL A 81 2.45 2.92 -10.85
N THR A 82 1.28 2.45 -10.41
CA THR A 82 0.69 1.21 -10.91
C THR A 82 -0.16 1.44 -12.17
N GLY A 83 -0.68 2.66 -12.36
CA GLY A 83 -1.71 2.98 -13.35
C GLY A 83 -3.12 2.52 -12.94
N ILE A 84 -3.27 1.90 -11.78
CA ILE A 84 -4.57 1.48 -11.25
C ILE A 84 -5.28 2.71 -10.65
N PRO A 85 -6.55 3.00 -10.99
CA PRO A 85 -7.24 4.17 -10.46
C PRO A 85 -7.29 4.18 -8.93
N ALA A 86 -7.17 5.36 -8.31
CA ALA A 86 -7.27 5.53 -6.86
C ALA A 86 -8.57 4.92 -6.27
N ALA A 87 -9.68 5.01 -7.01
CA ALA A 87 -10.96 4.41 -6.63
C ALA A 87 -10.95 2.87 -6.52
N ALA A 88 -9.95 2.21 -7.13
CA ALA A 88 -9.74 0.76 -7.05
C ALA A 88 -8.73 0.35 -5.96
N VAL A 89 -8.24 1.30 -5.16
CA VAL A 89 -7.39 1.07 -3.99
C VAL A 89 -8.26 0.93 -2.75
N THR A 90 -8.21 -0.22 -2.09
CA THR A 90 -8.90 -0.44 -0.81
C THR A 90 -7.88 -0.45 0.33
N LEU A 91 -8.07 0.43 1.32
CA LEU A 91 -7.27 0.45 2.55
C LEU A 91 -7.87 -0.48 3.62
N LYS A 92 -7.03 -1.28 4.27
CA LYS A 92 -7.38 -2.13 5.41
C LYS A 92 -6.43 -1.87 6.58
N ASN A 93 -7.00 -1.57 7.74
CA ASN A 93 -6.21 -1.40 8.97
C ASN A 93 -6.10 -2.74 9.70
N ARG A 94 -4.89 -3.28 9.82
CA ARG A 94 -4.66 -4.55 10.53
C ARG A 94 -4.40 -4.26 12.01
N ARG A 95 -5.48 -4.15 12.78
CA ARG A 95 -5.38 -4.20 14.25
C ARG A 95 -5.39 -5.65 14.70
N ARG A 96 -4.48 -6.01 15.60
CA ARG A 96 -4.49 -7.33 16.24
C ARG A 96 -5.79 -7.41 17.05
N GLN A 97 -6.74 -8.25 16.64
CA GLN A 97 -7.90 -8.57 17.48
C GLN A 97 -7.39 -9.26 18.74
N LYS A 98 -7.30 -8.52 19.85
CA LYS A 98 -7.16 -9.12 21.17
C LYS A 98 -8.48 -9.82 21.44
N GLY A 99 -8.48 -11.15 21.40
CA GLY A 99 -9.65 -11.95 21.72
C GLY A 99 -10.08 -11.69 23.16
N VAL A 100 -11.08 -10.84 23.33
CA VAL A 100 -11.91 -10.75 24.54
C VAL A 100 -13.30 -10.35 24.08
N SER A 101 -14.05 -11.35 23.64
CA SER A 101 -15.53 -11.48 23.65
C SER A 101 -15.93 -12.54 22.62
N GLN A 102 -15.88 -13.80 23.05
CA GLN A 102 -16.90 -14.78 22.68
C GLN A 102 -17.86 -14.88 23.86
#